data_AF-A0A952RX23-F1
#
_entry.id   AF-A0A952RX23-F1
#
_cell.length_a   1.000
_cell.length_b   1.000
_cell.length_c   1.000
_cell.angle_alpha   90.00
_cell.angle_beta   90.00
_cell.angle_gamma   90.00
#
_symmetry.space_group_name_H-M   'P 1'
#
loop_
_entity.id
_entity.type
_entity.pdbx_description
1 polymer ?
#
loop_
_entity_poly.entity_id
_entity_poly.type
_entity_poly.pdbx_seq_one_letter_code
_entity_poly.pdbx_strand_id
1 'polypeptide(L)'
;MITQEKLKLFVHYRGDLDMWSRTGKEHERNFMASSDWHLIDLLLQDANVIARGLGSKERTELAWERLRQNCESEQVIEEIFRVSESGI
;
A
#
# COMPACT_ATOMS: atom_id res chain seq x y z
N MET A 1 0.65 -9.12 -5.83
CA MET A 1 0.43 -7.84 -6.53
C MET A 1 -0.70 -7.11 -5.84
N ILE A 2 -0.50 -5.82 -5.57
CA ILE A 2 -1.48 -4.88 -5.06
C ILE A 2 -2.25 -4.32 -6.26
N THR A 3 -3.57 -4.43 -6.19
CA THR A 3 -4.49 -3.91 -7.20
C THR A 3 -5.21 -2.67 -6.68
N GLN A 4 -5.88 -1.97 -7.58
CA GLN A 4 -6.71 -0.83 -7.19
C GLN A 4 -7.80 -1.21 -6.17
N GLU A 5 -8.41 -2.39 -6.30
CA GLU A 5 -9.44 -2.88 -5.36
C GLU A 5 -8.86 -3.23 -3.99
N LYS A 6 -7.66 -3.83 -3.93
CA LYS A 6 -6.97 -4.08 -2.65
C LYS A 6 -6.69 -2.77 -1.92
N LEU A 7 -6.23 -1.75 -2.65
CA LEU A 7 -5.96 -0.44 -2.08
C LEU A 7 -7.25 0.27 -1.63
N LYS A 8 -8.35 0.18 -2.40
CA LYS A 8 -9.67 0.68 -1.98
C LYS A 8 -10.16 0.02 -0.70
N LEU A 9 -9.98 -1.29 -0.56
CA LEU A 9 -10.33 -2.03 0.65
C LEU A 9 -9.49 -1.57 1.85
N PHE A 10 -8.18 -1.43 1.66
CA PHE A 10 -7.28 -0.89 2.68
C PHE A 10 -7.72 0.50 3.16
N VAL A 11 -8.02 1.41 2.22
CA VAL A 11 -8.50 2.77 2.52
C VAL A 11 -9.86 2.77 3.19
N HIS A 12 -10.77 1.85 2.83
CA HIS A 12 -12.09 1.73 3.44
C HIS A 12 -12.00 1.51 4.96
N TYR A 13 -11.03 0.69 5.38
CA TYR A 13 -10.72 0.44 6.79
C TYR A 13 -9.69 1.41 7.37
N ARG A 14 -9.30 2.44 6.62
CA ARG A 14 -8.34 3.47 7.04
C ARG A 14 -7.01 2.88 7.53
N GLY A 15 -6.52 1.84 6.85
CA GLY A 15 -5.28 1.16 7.23
C GLY A 15 -5.36 0.31 8.51
N ASP A 16 -6.52 0.24 9.18
CA ASP A 16 -6.72 -0.54 10.40
C ASP A 16 -6.91 -2.04 10.10
N LEU A 17 -5.79 -2.78 10.14
CA LEU A 17 -5.72 -4.23 9.97
C LEU A 17 -6.58 -4.97 10.99
N ASP A 18 -6.60 -4.52 12.24
CA ASP A 18 -7.34 -5.18 13.31
C ASP A 18 -8.84 -5.03 13.09
N MET A 19 -9.29 -3.85 12.69
CA MET A 19 -10.67 -3.60 12.30
C MET A 19 -11.07 -4.50 11.13
N TRP A 20 -10.30 -4.51 10.05
CA TRP A 20 -10.60 -5.38 8.90
C TRP A 20 -10.59 -6.87 9.23
N SER A 21 -9.61 -7.34 9.99
CA SER A 21 -9.50 -8.74 10.43
C SER A 21 -10.76 -9.18 11.19
N ARG A 22 -11.27 -8.31 12.07
CA ARG A 22 -12.39 -8.63 12.97
C ARG A 22 -13.76 -8.42 12.33
N THR A 23 -13.93 -7.38 11.50
CA THR A 23 -15.24 -6.98 10.97
C THR A 23 -15.38 -7.17 9.47
N GLY A 24 -14.31 -7.54 8.78
CA GLY A 24 -14.28 -7.78 7.35
C GLY A 24 -15.36 -8.75 6.89
N LYS A 25 -15.85 -8.56 5.67
CA LYS A 25 -16.76 -9.55 5.07
C LYS A 25 -15.96 -10.77 4.61
N GLU A 26 -16.62 -11.92 4.52
CA GLU A 26 -15.94 -13.16 4.09
C GLU A 26 -15.27 -13.02 2.72
N HIS A 27 -15.95 -12.42 1.74
CA HIS A 27 -15.37 -12.19 0.42
C HIS A 27 -14.18 -11.23 0.45
N GLU A 28 -14.16 -10.24 1.35
CA GLU A 28 -13.03 -9.32 1.53
C GLU A 28 -11.81 -10.07 2.09
N ARG A 29 -12.01 -10.96 3.06
CA ARG A 29 -10.95 -11.82 3.61
C ARG A 29 -10.42 -12.87 2.62
N ASN A 30 -11.27 -13.33 1.71
CA ASN A 30 -10.84 -14.23 0.63
C ASN A 30 -10.11 -13.47 -0.48
N PHE A 31 -10.38 -12.18 -0.64
CA PHE A 31 -9.80 -11.33 -1.68
C PHE A 31 -8.43 -10.74 -1.28
N MET A 32 -8.26 -10.40 0.01
CA MET A 32 -7.06 -9.76 0.53
C MET A 32 -6.52 -10.56 1.72
N ALA A 33 -5.22 -10.83 1.73
CA ALA A 33 -4.57 -11.46 2.87
C ALA A 33 -3.89 -10.42 3.77
N SER A 34 -3.63 -10.75 5.04
CA SER A 34 -2.87 -9.87 5.94
C SER A 34 -1.48 -9.52 5.39
N SER A 35 -0.87 -10.42 4.60
CA SER A 35 0.40 -10.13 3.91
C SER A 35 0.27 -9.05 2.84
N ASP A 36 -0.88 -8.97 2.14
CA ASP A 36 -1.14 -7.87 1.21
C ASP A 36 -1.32 -6.56 1.97
N TRP A 37 -1.92 -6.60 3.17
CA TRP A 37 -2.07 -5.42 4.03
C TRP A 37 -0.72 -4.83 4.42
N HIS A 38 0.15 -5.66 4.99
CA HIS A 38 1.50 -5.23 5.36
C HIS A 38 2.33 -4.78 4.17
N LEU A 39 2.10 -5.36 3.00
CA LEU A 39 2.73 -4.90 1.77
C LEU A 39 2.24 -3.48 1.41
N ILE A 40 0.95 -3.18 1.50
CA ILE A 40 0.45 -1.81 1.29
C ILE A 40 1.08 -0.85 2.30
N ASP A 41 1.14 -1.20 3.59
CA ASP A 41 1.81 -0.37 4.62
C ASP A 41 3.26 -0.05 4.25
N LEU A 42 4.02 -1.07 3.82
CA LEU A 42 5.40 -0.91 3.38
C LEU A 42 5.50 0.02 2.16
N LEU A 43 4.62 -0.15 1.18
CA LEU A 43 4.63 0.66 -0.04
C LEU A 43 4.25 2.13 0.24
N LEU A 44 3.34 2.39 1.18
CA LEU A 44 3.03 3.75 1.66
C LEU A 44 4.24 4.41 2.35
N GLN A 45 5.03 3.64 3.09
CA GLN A 45 6.29 4.12 3.66
C GLN A 45 7.34 4.39 2.59
N ASP A 46 7.49 3.49 1.61
CA ASP A 46 8.41 3.67 0.48
C ASP A 46 8.03 4.91 -0.35
N ALA A 47 6.74 5.15 -0.59
CA ALA A 47 6.24 6.38 -1.22
C ALA A 47 6.60 7.64 -0.41
N ASN A 48 6.44 7.61 0.92
CA ASN A 48 6.86 8.70 1.79
C ASN A 48 8.37 8.97 1.74
N VAL A 49 9.20 7.92 1.69
CA VAL A 49 10.66 8.05 1.56
C VAL A 49 11.03 8.76 0.26
N ILE A 50 10.38 8.36 -0.85
CA ILE A 50 10.60 8.94 -2.17
C ILE A 50 10.12 10.39 -2.21
N ALA A 51 8.86 10.65 -1.84
CA ALA A 51 8.22 11.96 -1.97
C ALA A 51 8.91 13.03 -1.12
N ARG A 52 9.45 12.64 0.04
CA ARG A 52 10.06 13.56 1.01
C ARG A 52 11.59 13.56 0.94
N GLY A 53 12.19 12.76 0.06
CA GLY A 53 13.65 12.67 -0.08
C GLY A 53 14.36 12.22 1.19
N LEU A 54 13.73 11.33 1.99
CA LEU A 54 14.25 10.92 3.30
C LEU A 54 15.32 9.82 3.23
N GLY A 55 15.56 9.23 2.05
CA GLY A 55 16.47 8.11 1.86
C GLY A 55 17.75 8.48 1.10
N SER A 56 18.78 7.64 1.24
CA SER A 56 19.91 7.66 0.30
C SER A 56 19.44 7.34 -1.13
N LYS A 57 20.31 7.54 -2.11
CA LYS A 57 20.02 7.18 -3.50
C LYS A 57 19.65 5.70 -3.62
N GLU A 58 20.44 4.82 -3.01
CA GLU A 58 20.21 3.37 -3.00
C GLU A 58 18.89 3.02 -2.31
N ARG A 59 18.56 3.68 -1.18
CA ARG A 59 17.31 3.43 -0.46
C ARG A 59 16.07 3.83 -1.29
N THR A 60 16.20 4.92 -2.05
CA THR A 60 15.16 5.45 -2.93
C THR A 60 14.97 4.57 -4.16
N GLU A 61 16.06 4.05 -4.73
CA GLU A 61 16.01 3.09 -5.84
C GLU A 61 15.32 1.79 -5.41
N LEU A 62 15.68 1.24 -4.25
CA LEU A 62 15.02 0.04 -3.70
C LEU A 62 13.53 0.28 -3.41
N ALA A 63 13.14 1.48 -2.97
CA ALA A 63 11.74 1.84 -2.78
C ALA A 63 10.96 1.83 -4.10
N TRP A 64 11.53 2.43 -5.15
CA TRP A 64 10.95 2.41 -6.50
C TRP A 64 10.84 1.00 -7.08
N GLU A 65 11.86 0.16 -6.89
CA GLU A 65 11.83 -1.23 -7.33
C GLU A 65 10.71 -2.00 -6.64
N ARG A 66 10.54 -1.84 -5.31
CA ARG A 66 9.45 -2.47 -4.58
C ARG A 66 8.08 -2.03 -5.09
N LEU A 67 7.85 -0.74 -5.33
CA LEU A 67 6.60 -0.24 -5.89
C LEU A 67 6.31 -0.89 -7.26
N ARG A 68 7.28 -0.90 -8.17
CA ARG A 68 7.11 -1.46 -9.53
C ARG A 68 6.91 -2.97 -9.55
N GLN A 69 7.53 -3.70 -8.62
CA GLN A 69 7.40 -5.16 -8.54
C GLN A 69 6.08 -5.60 -7.90
N ASN A 70 5.48 -4.75 -7.06
CA ASN A 70 4.36 -5.15 -6.21
C ASN A 70 3.04 -4.46 -6.56
N CYS A 71 3.03 -3.42 -7.38
CA CYS A 71 1.81 -2.79 -7.89
C CYS A 71 1.46 -3.30 -9.30
N GLU A 72 0.18 -3.53 -9.57
CA GLU A 72 -0.26 -4.07 -10.86
C GLU A 72 -0.04 -3.12 -12.04
N SER A 73 0.05 -1.82 -11.76
CA SER A 73 0.13 -0.77 -12.76
C SER A 73 0.69 0.52 -12.17
N GLU A 74 1.15 1.43 -13.04
CA GLU A 74 1.57 2.78 -12.65
C GLU A 74 0.42 3.57 -11.99
N GLN A 75 -0.83 3.33 -12.41
CA GLN A 75 -1.99 3.98 -11.78
C GLN A 75 -2.15 3.59 -10.31
N VAL A 76 -1.83 2.35 -9.94
CA VAL A 76 -1.84 1.92 -8.53
C VAL A 76 -0.68 2.56 -7.76
N ILE A 77 0.50 2.69 -8.39
CA ILE A 77 1.63 3.41 -7.78
C ILE A 77 1.24 4.86 -7.49
N GLU A 78 0.65 5.57 -8.46
CA GLU A 78 0.16 6.93 -8.25
C GLU A 78 -0.87 7.03 -7.11
N GLU A 79 -1.76 6.05 -6.99
CA GLU A 79 -2.73 6.01 -5.89
C GLU A 79 -2.06 5.77 -4.54
N ILE A 80 -1.01 4.94 -4.46
CA ILE A 80 -0.20 4.77 -3.24
C ILE A 80 0.39 6.12 -2.81
N PHE A 81 0.94 6.91 -3.74
CA PHE A 81 1.43 8.26 -3.42
C PHE A 81 0.31 9.14 -2.86
N ARG A 82 -0.87 9.18 -3.50
CA ARG A 82 -2.02 9.97 -3.03
C ARG A 82 -2.49 9.55 -1.62
N VAL A 83 -2.57 8.24 -1.37
CA VAL A 83 -2.95 7.70 -0.05
C VAL A 83 -1.90 8.05 1.00
N SER A 84 -0.60 7.95 0.65
CA SER A 84 0.51 8.25 1.57
C SER A 84 0.51 9.71 2.05
N GLU A 85 0.04 10.64 1.22
CA GLU A 85 -0.11 12.06 1.57
C GLU A 85 -1.34 12.33 2.44
N SER A 86 -2.34 11.44 2.40
CA SER A 86 -3.62 11.61 3.09
C SER A 86 -3.58 11.29 4.58
N GLY A 87 -2.45 10.75 5.09
CA GLY A 87 -2.25 10.46 6.51
C GLY A 87 -3.18 9.37 7.06
N ILE A 88 -3.63 8.46 6.19
CA ILE A 88 -4.24 7.18 6.56
C ILE A 88 -3.13 6.29 7.12
#